data_AF-A0A0C2TPI3-F1
#
_entry.id   AF-A0A0C2TPI3-F1
#
_cell.length_a   1.000
_cell.length_b   1.000
_cell.length_c   1.000
_cell.angle_alpha   90.00
_cell.angle_beta   90.00
_cell.angle_gamma   90.00
#
_symmetry.space_group_name_H-M   'P 1'
#
loop_
_entity.id
_entity.type
_entity.pdbx_description
1 polymer ?
#
loop_
_entity_poly.entity_id
_entity_poly.type
_entity_poly.pdbx_seq_one_letter_code
_entity_poly.pdbx_strand_id
1 'polypeptide(L)'
;MILLHCNPTDPGLLWERTKQDLCDDLRHRLINHLNLANPTEDDIYDYGLYLIDKELRRNGRGLDSIVGMPQPVNNWAQQELQGNQLIHEQLDYDQQMLQQVVDQGLPTLNAEQRALYDVVLASVQDGSGDSFFVHSAGGCGKTYVCNLIAAAVRATGKIVLCVASSGIASLLLSGGRTAHSRFKIPIAIHEASTCNIKHNDLHHELLQQAVLII
;
A
#
# COMPACT_ATOMS: atom_id res chain seq x y z
N MET A 1 -18.71 15.12 3.21
CA MET A 1 -19.91 15.23 4.07
C MET A 1 -21.05 16.02 3.41
N ILE A 2 -20.86 17.28 2.99
CA ILE A 2 -21.95 18.10 2.39
C ILE A 2 -22.54 17.46 1.13
N LEU A 3 -21.71 16.96 0.21
CA LEU A 3 -22.16 16.28 -1.00
C LEU A 3 -22.80 14.89 -0.75
N LEU A 4 -22.61 14.32 0.44
CA LEU A 4 -23.22 13.04 0.83
C LEU A 4 -24.59 13.23 1.50
N HIS A 5 -24.74 14.27 2.33
CA HIS A 5 -25.89 14.37 3.25
C HIS A 5 -26.72 15.65 3.09
N CYS A 6 -26.22 16.69 2.43
CA CYS A 6 -26.86 18.01 2.45
C CYS A 6 -27.45 18.46 1.10
N ASN A 7 -27.30 17.67 0.04
CA ASN A 7 -27.82 17.89 -1.32
C ASN A 7 -27.91 19.38 -1.74
N PRO A 8 -26.76 20.07 -1.90
CA PRO A 8 -26.75 21.52 -2.13
C PRO A 8 -27.46 21.89 -3.44
N THR A 9 -28.10 23.07 -3.45
CA THR A 9 -28.91 23.56 -4.58
C THR A 9 -28.11 23.71 -5.87
N ASP A 10 -26.84 24.09 -5.76
CA ASP A 10 -25.89 24.16 -6.88
C ASP A 10 -24.51 23.65 -6.43
N PRO A 11 -24.25 22.34 -6.60
CA PRO A 11 -22.97 21.73 -6.22
C PRO A 11 -21.78 22.29 -7.02
N GLY A 12 -22.00 22.69 -8.28
CA GLY A 12 -20.95 23.24 -9.15
C GLY A 12 -20.49 24.61 -8.70
N LEU A 13 -21.45 25.50 -8.37
CA LEU A 13 -21.14 26.82 -7.83
C LEU A 13 -20.53 26.75 -6.42
N LEU A 14 -20.92 25.75 -5.61
CA LEU A 14 -20.24 25.48 -4.35
C LEU A 14 -18.76 25.12 -4.58
N TRP A 15 -18.50 24.18 -5.49
CA TRP A 15 -17.13 23.81 -5.87
C TRP A 15 -16.32 25.02 -6.33
N GLU A 16 -16.84 25.83 -7.26
CA GLU A 16 -16.15 27.01 -7.78
C GLU A 16 -15.75 28.02 -6.70
N ARG A 17 -16.57 28.14 -5.64
CA ARG A 17 -16.28 29.04 -4.52
C ARG A 17 -15.28 28.47 -3.53
N THR A 18 -15.20 27.15 -3.37
CA THR A 18 -14.41 26.51 -2.31
C THR A 18 -13.18 25.77 -2.82
N LYS A 19 -13.04 25.55 -4.13
CA LYS A 19 -11.96 24.72 -4.70
C LYS A 19 -10.56 25.21 -4.34
N GLN A 20 -10.36 26.52 -4.25
CA GLN A 20 -9.07 27.09 -3.89
C GLN A 20 -8.66 26.72 -2.46
N ASP A 21 -9.58 26.88 -1.50
CA ASP A 21 -9.32 26.55 -0.09
C ASP A 21 -9.25 25.04 0.14
N LEU A 22 -10.02 24.25 -0.62
CA LEU A 22 -10.05 22.78 -0.48
C LEU A 22 -8.80 22.12 -1.08
N CYS A 23 -8.16 22.76 -2.06
CA CYS A 23 -7.04 22.20 -2.81
C CYS A 23 -5.68 22.83 -2.48
N ASP A 24 -5.60 23.61 -1.39
CA ASP A 24 -4.40 24.35 -1.00
C ASP A 24 -3.19 23.44 -0.72
N ASP A 25 -3.42 22.27 -0.14
CA ASP A 25 -2.41 21.25 0.16
C ASP A 25 -2.07 20.35 -1.04
N LEU A 26 -2.90 20.34 -2.08
CA LEU A 26 -2.82 19.37 -3.17
C LEU A 26 -1.63 19.62 -4.10
N ARG A 27 -1.20 20.88 -4.27
CA ARG A 27 0.04 21.19 -5.01
C ARG A 27 1.25 20.46 -4.40
N HIS A 28 1.37 20.48 -3.07
CA HIS A 28 2.45 19.81 -2.37
C HIS A 28 2.35 18.28 -2.51
N ARG A 29 1.12 17.73 -2.51
CA ARG A 29 0.90 16.30 -2.74
C ARG A 29 1.28 15.88 -4.16
N LEU A 30 0.86 16.63 -5.18
CA LEU A 30 1.18 16.34 -6.58
C LEU A 30 2.69 16.30 -6.82
N ILE A 31 3.45 17.23 -6.23
CA ILE A 31 4.91 17.27 -6.37
C ILE A 31 5.57 16.11 -5.61
N ASN A 32 5.20 15.91 -4.34
CA ASN A 32 5.98 15.02 -3.47
C ASN A 32 5.50 13.56 -3.46
N HIS A 33 4.22 13.31 -3.77
CA HIS A 33 3.63 11.96 -3.77
C HIS A 33 3.40 11.43 -5.18
N LEU A 34 3.11 12.30 -6.16
CA LEU A 34 2.87 11.93 -7.55
C LEU A 34 4.05 12.24 -8.47
N ASN A 35 5.13 12.81 -7.91
CA ASN A 35 6.35 13.20 -8.63
C ASN A 35 6.08 14.10 -9.85
N LEU A 36 5.01 14.90 -9.78
CA LEU A 36 4.62 15.82 -10.84
C LEU A 36 5.37 17.14 -10.65
N ALA A 37 6.41 17.38 -11.45
CA ALA A 37 7.36 18.48 -11.20
C ALA A 37 6.73 19.88 -11.20
N ASN A 38 5.72 20.12 -12.05
CA ASN A 38 5.07 21.42 -12.20
C ASN A 38 3.55 21.27 -12.43
N PRO A 39 2.75 21.01 -11.38
CA PRO A 39 1.29 20.95 -11.50
C PRO A 39 0.72 22.33 -11.84
N THR A 40 -0.14 22.38 -12.85
CA THR A 40 -0.96 23.55 -13.17
C THR A 40 -2.12 23.68 -12.17
N GLU A 41 -2.80 24.82 -12.14
CA GLU A 41 -4.01 24.99 -11.32
C GLU A 41 -5.11 24.03 -11.75
N ASP A 42 -5.25 23.77 -13.06
CA ASP A 42 -6.21 22.80 -13.58
C ASP A 42 -5.89 21.39 -13.10
N ASP A 43 -4.62 20.98 -13.08
CA ASP A 43 -4.20 19.69 -12.51
C ASP A 43 -4.55 19.56 -11.03
N ILE A 44 -4.36 20.64 -10.26
CA ILE A 44 -4.67 20.69 -8.83
C ILE A 44 -6.16 20.51 -8.58
N TYR A 45 -7.00 21.24 -9.32
CA TYR A 45 -8.45 21.15 -9.20
C TYR A 45 -8.99 19.81 -9.71
N ASP A 46 -8.46 19.30 -10.83
CA ASP A 46 -8.83 17.99 -11.37
C ASP A 46 -8.49 16.86 -10.39
N TYR A 47 -7.32 16.93 -9.76
CA TYR A 47 -6.93 15.98 -8.70
C TYR A 47 -7.84 16.10 -7.46
N GLY A 48 -8.23 17.32 -7.08
CA GLY A 48 -9.21 17.56 -6.03
C GLY A 48 -10.56 16.90 -6.31
N LEU A 49 -11.06 17.01 -7.54
CA LEU A 49 -12.29 16.34 -7.99
C LEU A 49 -12.17 14.82 -7.90
N TYR A 50 -11.03 14.27 -8.30
CA TYR A 50 -10.76 12.84 -8.17
C TYR A 50 -10.78 12.37 -6.71
N LEU A 51 -10.16 13.10 -5.77
CA LEU A 51 -10.19 12.75 -4.35
C LEU A 51 -11.61 12.79 -3.77
N ILE A 52 -12.42 13.77 -4.19
CA ILE A 52 -13.84 13.83 -3.81
C ILE A 52 -14.60 12.61 -4.37
N ASP A 53 -14.44 12.29 -5.66
CA ASP A 53 -15.08 11.12 -6.27
C ASP A 53 -14.67 9.81 -5.58
N LYS A 54 -13.37 9.65 -5.27
CA LYS A 54 -12.82 8.52 -4.53
C LYS A 54 -13.52 8.34 -3.17
N GLU A 55 -13.66 9.41 -2.39
CA GLU A 55 -14.35 9.36 -1.09
C GLU A 55 -15.86 9.15 -1.21
N LEU A 56 -16.51 9.73 -2.23
CA LEU A 56 -17.93 9.47 -2.51
C LEU A 56 -18.16 7.99 -2.84
N ARG A 57 -17.32 7.41 -3.70
CA ARG A 57 -17.44 6.00 -4.14
C ARG A 57 -17.29 5.02 -2.99
N ARG A 58 -16.41 5.33 -2.02
CA ARG A 58 -16.31 4.56 -0.76
C ARG A 58 -17.61 4.50 0.03
N ASN A 59 -18.48 5.49 -0.16
CA ASN A 59 -19.80 5.59 0.46
C ASN A 59 -20.94 5.19 -0.51
N GLY A 60 -20.62 4.51 -1.62
CA GLY A 60 -21.60 3.96 -2.56
C GLY A 60 -22.23 4.97 -3.53
N ARG A 61 -21.67 6.19 -3.64
CA ARG A 61 -22.16 7.23 -4.57
C ARG A 61 -21.02 7.72 -5.46
N GLY A 62 -21.22 7.90 -6.75
CA GLY A 62 -20.22 8.51 -7.62
C GLY A 62 -20.44 10.02 -7.79
N LEU A 63 -19.39 10.75 -8.13
CA LEU A 63 -19.47 12.17 -8.46
C LEU A 63 -20.26 12.41 -9.76
N ASP A 64 -20.25 11.44 -10.66
CA ASP A 64 -21.07 11.39 -11.87
C ASP A 64 -22.58 11.41 -11.57
N SER A 65 -22.99 10.95 -10.39
CA SER A 65 -24.38 11.02 -9.92
C SER A 65 -24.81 12.41 -9.42
N ILE A 66 -23.89 13.37 -9.35
CA ILE A 66 -24.14 14.72 -8.84
C ILE A 66 -24.21 15.72 -10.00
N VAL A 67 -25.43 16.11 -10.38
CA VAL A 67 -25.67 17.06 -11.48
C VAL A 67 -25.01 18.41 -11.20
N GLY A 68 -24.30 18.95 -12.20
CA GLY A 68 -23.65 20.26 -12.13
C GLY A 68 -22.23 20.24 -11.56
N MET A 69 -21.74 19.10 -11.08
CA MET A 69 -20.39 18.96 -10.56
C MET A 69 -19.42 18.55 -11.68
N PRO A 70 -18.28 19.24 -11.88
CA PRO A 70 -17.27 18.85 -12.86
C PRO A 70 -16.69 17.47 -12.53
N GLN A 71 -16.30 16.71 -13.55
CA GLN A 71 -15.73 15.38 -13.37
C GLN A 71 -14.21 15.43 -13.54
N PRO A 72 -13.46 14.60 -12.79
CA PRO A 72 -12.03 14.46 -13.01
C PRO A 72 -11.76 13.90 -14.42
N VAL A 73 -10.80 14.50 -15.12
CA VAL A 73 -10.45 14.19 -16.51
C VAL A 73 -9.23 13.28 -16.57
N ASN A 74 -8.23 13.51 -15.71
CA ASN A 74 -7.01 12.72 -15.70
C ASN A 74 -7.18 11.40 -14.93
N ASN A 75 -6.39 10.38 -15.32
CA ASN A 75 -6.35 9.09 -14.62
C ASN A 75 -5.42 9.14 -13.40
N TRP A 76 -5.83 9.90 -12.39
CA TRP A 76 -5.07 10.09 -11.15
C TRP A 76 -4.86 8.80 -10.37
N ALA A 77 -5.77 7.82 -10.46
CA ALA A 77 -5.59 6.52 -9.81
C ALA A 77 -4.34 5.79 -10.31
N GLN A 78 -4.09 5.86 -11.62
CA GLN A 78 -2.88 5.30 -12.21
C GLN A 78 -1.63 6.10 -11.82
N GLN A 79 -1.74 7.43 -11.72
CA GLN A 79 -0.63 8.28 -11.29
C GLN A 79 -0.30 8.12 -9.79
N GLU A 80 -1.28 7.91 -8.90
CA GLU A 80 -1.06 7.56 -7.48
C GLU A 80 -0.23 6.28 -7.36
N LEU A 81 -0.60 5.26 -8.14
CA LEU A 81 0.15 4.00 -8.16
C LEU A 81 1.57 4.16 -8.73
N GLN A 82 1.74 5.02 -9.75
CA GLN A 82 3.06 5.29 -10.34
C GLN A 82 3.93 6.22 -9.50
N GLY A 83 3.32 7.11 -8.72
CA GLY A 83 4.00 8.09 -7.86
C GLY A 83 4.52 7.48 -6.57
N ASN A 84 3.86 6.44 -6.05
CA ASN A 84 4.29 5.77 -4.84
C ASN A 84 5.51 4.87 -5.08
N GLN A 85 6.69 5.47 -4.97
CA GLN A 85 7.98 4.78 -5.12
C GLN A 85 8.12 3.56 -4.22
N LEU A 86 7.48 3.55 -3.03
CA LEU A 86 7.55 2.41 -2.12
C LEU A 86 6.78 1.21 -2.68
N ILE A 87 5.63 1.44 -3.31
CA ILE A 87 4.86 0.40 -4.00
C ILE A 87 5.65 -0.09 -5.21
N HIS A 88 6.21 0.83 -6.01
CA HIS A 88 7.04 0.48 -7.17
C HIS A 88 8.21 -0.42 -6.76
N GLU A 89 8.96 -0.05 -5.72
CA GLU A 89 10.05 -0.87 -5.15
C GLU A 89 9.59 -2.28 -4.74
N GLN A 90 8.33 -2.47 -4.33
CA GLN A 90 7.81 -3.78 -3.95
C GLN A 90 7.25 -4.58 -5.14
N LEU A 91 6.98 -3.95 -6.28
CA LEU A 91 6.44 -4.59 -7.49
C LEU A 91 7.51 -4.84 -8.55
N ASP A 92 8.68 -4.19 -8.46
CA ASP A 92 9.80 -4.29 -9.41
C ASP A 92 10.60 -5.60 -9.33
N TYR A 93 10.03 -6.65 -8.75
CA TYR A 93 10.66 -7.97 -8.74
C TYR A 93 10.39 -8.72 -10.05
N ASP A 94 11.42 -9.40 -10.57
CA ASP A 94 11.25 -10.33 -11.69
C ASP A 94 10.43 -11.55 -11.27
N GLN A 95 9.17 -11.57 -11.71
CA GLN A 95 8.22 -12.63 -11.39
C GLN A 95 8.66 -14.00 -11.93
N GLN A 96 9.31 -14.06 -13.09
CA GLN A 96 9.79 -15.32 -13.67
C GLN A 96 10.98 -15.86 -12.86
N MET A 97 11.91 -14.98 -12.48
CA MET A 97 13.04 -15.36 -11.63
C MET A 97 12.56 -15.85 -10.25
N LEU A 98 11.58 -15.15 -9.65
CA LEU A 98 10.99 -15.57 -8.38
C LEU A 98 10.27 -16.92 -8.50
N GLN A 99 9.54 -17.16 -9.59
CA GLN A 99 8.90 -18.46 -9.82
C GLN A 99 9.94 -19.58 -9.90
N GLN A 100 11.08 -19.35 -10.57
CA GLN A 100 12.18 -20.33 -10.60
C GLN A 100 12.76 -20.60 -9.21
N VAL A 101 12.91 -19.58 -8.37
CA VAL A 101 13.35 -19.75 -6.97
C VAL A 101 12.36 -20.64 -6.21
N VAL A 102 11.06 -20.45 -6.43
CA VAL A 102 9.99 -21.24 -5.81
C VAL A 102 10.04 -22.69 -6.30
N ASP A 103 10.13 -22.89 -7.61
CA ASP A 103 10.15 -24.22 -8.23
C ASP A 103 11.37 -25.04 -7.77
N GLN A 104 12.52 -24.39 -7.57
CA GLN A 104 13.74 -25.02 -7.05
C GLN A 104 13.71 -25.23 -5.53
N GLY A 105 13.07 -24.32 -4.78
CA GLY A 105 13.05 -24.38 -3.32
C GLY A 105 12.01 -25.34 -2.76
N LEU A 106 10.83 -25.42 -3.38
CA LEU A 106 9.72 -26.25 -2.92
C LEU A 106 10.08 -27.74 -2.68
N PRO A 107 10.84 -28.42 -3.57
CA PRO A 107 11.26 -29.80 -3.35
C PRO A 107 12.22 -30.00 -2.18
N THR A 108 12.88 -28.93 -1.71
CA THR A 108 13.88 -29.00 -0.63
C THR A 108 13.28 -28.86 0.77
N LEU A 109 12.01 -28.47 0.86
CA LEU A 109 11.33 -28.30 2.15
C LEU A 109 11.13 -29.65 2.83
N ASN A 110 11.38 -29.69 4.14
CA ASN A 110 10.93 -30.81 4.96
C ASN A 110 9.40 -30.74 5.16
N ALA A 111 8.81 -31.80 5.74
CA ALA A 111 7.36 -31.91 5.90
C ALA A 111 6.72 -30.75 6.70
N GLU A 112 7.36 -30.30 7.79
CA GLU A 112 6.83 -29.22 8.63
C GLU A 112 6.92 -27.86 7.93
N GLN A 113 8.06 -27.59 7.27
CA GLN A 113 8.26 -26.39 6.47
C GLN A 113 7.27 -26.32 5.30
N ARG A 114 6.99 -27.47 4.66
CA ARG A 114 6.01 -27.57 3.58
C ARG A 114 4.59 -27.32 4.10
N ALA A 115 4.22 -27.90 5.23
CA ALA A 115 2.93 -27.66 5.85
C ALA A 115 2.71 -26.17 6.19
N LEU A 116 3.74 -25.51 6.73
CA LEU A 116 3.71 -24.06 6.97
C LEU A 116 3.55 -23.27 5.67
N TYR A 117 4.34 -23.59 4.65
CA TYR A 117 4.27 -22.95 3.34
C TYR A 117 2.85 -23.04 2.76
N ASP A 118 2.29 -24.25 2.71
CA ASP A 118 0.97 -24.50 2.10
C ASP A 118 -0.15 -23.76 2.86
N VAL A 119 -0.14 -23.79 4.20
CA VAL A 119 -1.13 -23.10 5.04
C VAL A 119 -1.07 -21.58 4.88
N VAL A 120 0.13 -20.99 4.86
CA VAL A 120 0.27 -19.54 4.70
C VAL A 120 -0.17 -19.12 3.30
N LEU A 121 0.19 -19.86 2.25
CA LEU A 121 -0.22 -19.54 0.89
C LEU A 121 -1.74 -19.64 0.71
N ALA A 122 -2.37 -20.66 1.30
CA ALA A 122 -3.83 -20.79 1.28
C ALA A 122 -4.49 -19.56 1.93
N SER A 123 -4.03 -19.13 3.10
CA SER A 123 -4.56 -17.92 3.76
C SER A 123 -4.42 -16.66 2.91
N VAL A 124 -3.28 -16.48 2.23
CA VAL A 124 -3.05 -15.34 1.32
C VAL A 124 -3.94 -15.41 0.07
N GLN A 125 -4.21 -16.61 -0.45
CA GLN A 125 -5.10 -16.81 -1.61
C GLN A 125 -6.56 -16.53 -1.24
N ASP A 126 -6.99 -17.02 -0.08
CA ASP A 126 -8.36 -16.88 0.41
C ASP A 126 -8.63 -15.49 1.00
N GLY A 127 -7.58 -14.72 1.31
CA GLY A 127 -7.69 -13.41 1.96
C GLY A 127 -8.26 -13.50 3.38
N SER A 128 -8.02 -14.62 4.08
CA SER A 128 -8.63 -14.91 5.38
C SER A 128 -8.11 -14.04 6.53
N GLY A 129 -6.92 -13.46 6.37
CA GLY A 129 -6.30 -12.60 7.39
C GLY A 129 -5.73 -13.36 8.60
N ASP A 130 -5.36 -14.63 8.41
CA ASP A 130 -4.83 -15.47 9.48
C ASP A 130 -3.47 -14.99 9.99
N SER A 131 -3.18 -15.29 11.26
CA SER A 131 -1.91 -14.95 11.91
C SER A 131 -1.20 -16.22 12.36
N PHE A 132 0.08 -16.34 12.00
CA PHE A 132 0.89 -17.54 12.26
C PHE A 132 2.09 -17.20 13.13
N PHE A 133 2.41 -18.08 14.09
CA PHE A 133 3.64 -17.99 14.88
C PHE A 133 4.51 -19.21 14.63
N VAL A 134 5.70 -19.00 14.08
CA VAL A 134 6.63 -20.08 13.71
C VAL A 134 7.73 -20.19 14.76
N HIS A 135 7.65 -21.22 15.58
CA HIS A 135 8.65 -21.50 16.61
C HIS A 135 9.55 -22.67 16.20
N SER A 136 10.87 -22.44 16.15
CA SER A 136 11.85 -23.50 15.92
C SER A 136 13.19 -23.12 16.55
N ALA A 137 14.06 -24.11 16.77
CA ALA A 137 15.45 -23.85 17.17
C ALA A 137 16.22 -23.05 16.10
N GLY A 138 17.38 -22.51 16.48
CA GLY A 138 18.32 -21.89 15.55
C GLY A 138 18.76 -22.90 14.49
N GLY A 139 18.83 -22.46 13.23
CA GLY A 139 19.30 -23.30 12.12
C GLY A 139 18.23 -24.17 11.43
N CYS A 140 16.98 -24.23 11.90
CA CYS A 140 15.92 -25.04 11.25
C CYS A 140 15.29 -24.39 9.99
N GLY A 141 15.94 -23.40 9.39
CA GLY A 141 15.50 -22.82 8.12
C GLY A 141 14.27 -21.89 8.18
N LYS A 142 13.92 -21.29 9.33
CA LYS A 142 12.79 -20.32 9.41
C LYS A 142 12.90 -19.22 8.35
N THR A 143 14.04 -18.55 8.30
CA THR A 143 14.32 -17.50 7.31
C THR A 143 14.22 -18.02 5.88
N TYR A 144 14.65 -19.26 5.65
CA TYR A 144 14.56 -19.90 4.33
C TYR A 144 13.10 -20.06 3.89
N VAL A 145 12.24 -20.61 4.75
CA VAL A 145 10.80 -20.76 4.47
C VAL A 145 10.12 -19.41 4.32
N CYS A 146 10.40 -18.44 5.19
CA CYS A 146 9.88 -17.07 5.08
C CYS A 146 10.20 -16.44 3.72
N ASN A 147 11.45 -16.57 3.24
CA ASN A 147 11.84 -16.06 1.94
C ASN A 147 11.17 -16.79 0.78
N LEU A 148 10.98 -18.11 0.89
CA LEU A 148 10.32 -18.90 -0.14
C LEU A 148 8.82 -18.55 -0.26
N ILE A 149 8.15 -18.34 0.89
CA ILE A 149 6.76 -17.83 0.94
C ILE A 149 6.70 -16.44 0.30
N ALA A 150 7.59 -15.52 0.69
CA ALA A 150 7.64 -14.19 0.12
C ALA A 150 7.86 -14.22 -1.40
N ALA A 151 8.77 -15.07 -1.88
CA ALA A 151 9.02 -15.27 -3.30
C ALA A 151 7.78 -15.79 -4.05
N ALA A 152 7.08 -16.78 -3.49
CA ALA A 152 5.87 -17.33 -4.09
C ALA A 152 4.75 -16.30 -4.22
N VAL A 153 4.53 -15.49 -3.19
CA VAL A 153 3.51 -14.43 -3.25
C VAL A 153 3.93 -13.32 -4.22
N ARG A 154 5.20 -12.89 -4.20
CA ARG A 154 5.71 -11.86 -5.12
C ARG A 154 5.74 -12.31 -6.59
N ALA A 155 5.95 -13.60 -6.86
CA ALA A 155 5.88 -14.16 -8.21
C ALA A 155 4.49 -13.97 -8.85
N THR A 156 3.45 -13.77 -8.04
CA THR A 156 2.09 -13.43 -8.51
C THR A 156 1.84 -11.93 -8.67
N GLY A 157 2.87 -11.09 -8.56
CA GLY A 157 2.76 -9.64 -8.66
C GLY A 157 2.14 -8.95 -7.44
N LYS A 158 2.12 -9.63 -6.29
CA LYS A 158 1.56 -9.10 -5.03
C LYS A 158 2.65 -8.58 -4.08
N ILE A 159 2.28 -7.64 -3.21
CA ILE A 159 3.21 -6.99 -2.28
C ILE A 159 3.35 -7.79 -0.97
N VAL A 160 4.59 -8.10 -0.59
CA VAL A 160 4.95 -8.72 0.69
C VAL A 160 5.93 -7.83 1.44
N LEU A 161 5.61 -7.50 2.69
CA LEU A 161 6.49 -6.73 3.56
C LEU A 161 7.27 -7.66 4.49
N CYS A 162 8.53 -7.90 4.16
CA CYS A 162 9.44 -8.63 5.05
C CYS A 162 10.04 -7.67 6.09
N VAL A 163 9.86 -7.98 7.36
CA VAL A 163 10.22 -7.13 8.49
C VAL A 163 11.03 -7.92 9.51
N ALA A 164 12.06 -7.28 10.06
CA ALA A 164 12.82 -7.85 11.17
C ALA A 164 13.01 -6.84 12.31
N SER A 165 13.32 -7.33 13.51
CA SER A 165 13.61 -6.47 14.67
C SER A 165 14.95 -5.75 14.56
N SER A 166 15.95 -6.37 13.91
CA SER A 166 17.31 -5.82 13.74
C SER A 166 17.69 -5.64 12.28
N GLY A 167 18.60 -4.70 12.02
CA GLY A 167 19.13 -4.46 10.67
C GLY A 167 19.79 -5.71 10.08
N ILE A 168 20.60 -6.41 10.87
CA ILE A 168 21.27 -7.65 10.43
C ILE A 168 20.26 -8.74 10.08
N ALA A 169 19.22 -8.92 10.88
CA ALA A 169 18.17 -9.89 10.56
C ALA A 169 17.39 -9.52 9.30
N SER A 170 17.14 -8.22 9.06
CA SER A 170 16.44 -7.79 7.84
C SER A 170 17.22 -8.09 6.55
N LEU A 171 18.56 -8.13 6.60
CA LEU A 171 19.38 -8.50 5.43
C LEU A 171 19.20 -9.96 5.01
N LEU A 172 18.76 -10.82 5.93
CA LEU A 172 18.48 -12.23 5.63
C LEU A 172 17.12 -12.41 4.96
N LEU A 173 16.26 -11.41 4.99
CA LEU A 173 14.95 -11.42 4.34
C LEU A 173 15.03 -10.70 2.99
N SER A 174 14.48 -11.30 1.94
CA SER A 174 14.44 -10.67 0.61
C SER A 174 13.62 -9.38 0.65
N GLY A 175 14.24 -8.24 0.36
CA GLY A 175 13.63 -6.91 0.49
C GLY A 175 13.34 -6.49 1.95
N GLY A 176 14.00 -7.13 2.91
CA GLY A 176 13.77 -6.92 4.33
C GLY A 176 14.08 -5.49 4.78
N ARG A 177 13.24 -4.99 5.70
CA ARG A 177 13.50 -3.75 6.44
C ARG A 177 13.32 -3.98 7.94
N THR A 178 13.86 -3.11 8.77
CA THR A 178 13.57 -3.17 10.21
C THR A 178 12.13 -2.72 10.47
N ALA A 179 11.51 -3.22 11.54
CA ALA A 179 10.18 -2.78 11.97
C ALA A 179 10.15 -1.25 12.16
N HIS A 180 11.22 -0.69 12.73
CA HIS A 180 11.39 0.74 12.91
C HIS A 180 11.28 1.52 11.60
N SER A 181 11.99 1.10 10.54
CA SER A 181 11.97 1.82 9.27
C SER A 181 10.71 1.54 8.45
N ARG A 182 10.20 0.30 8.48
CA ARG A 182 9.00 -0.09 7.72
C ARG A 182 7.73 0.56 8.27
N PHE A 183 7.56 0.58 9.59
CA PHE A 183 6.36 1.10 10.24
C PHE A 183 6.54 2.51 10.81
N LYS A 184 7.70 3.16 10.57
CA LYS A 184 8.01 4.51 11.10
C LYS A 184 7.82 4.61 12.61
N ILE A 185 8.30 3.59 13.33
CA ILE A 185 8.25 3.55 14.79
C ILE A 185 9.24 4.60 15.33
N PRO A 186 8.81 5.54 16.19
CA PRO A 186 9.70 6.53 16.77
C PRO A 186 10.76 5.87 17.66
N ILE A 187 11.99 6.40 17.64
CA ILE A 187 13.11 5.87 18.43
C ILE A 187 12.88 6.11 19.93
N ALA A 188 12.35 7.28 20.28
CA ALA A 188 11.89 7.58 21.64
C ALA A 188 10.42 7.20 21.76
N ILE A 189 10.14 6.19 22.58
CA ILE A 189 8.80 5.67 22.81
C ILE A 189 8.32 6.14 24.19
N HIS A 190 7.12 6.71 24.21
CA HIS A 190 6.35 7.10 25.38
C HIS A 190 4.99 6.39 25.33
N GLU A 191 4.20 6.45 26.41
CA GLU A 191 2.90 5.75 26.49
C GLU A 191 1.91 6.16 25.37
N ALA A 192 2.02 7.39 24.88
CA ALA A 192 1.20 7.92 23.79
C ALA A 192 1.87 7.83 22.40
N SER A 193 3.02 7.16 22.27
CA SER A 193 3.73 7.05 20.99
C SER A 193 2.97 6.15 20.03
N THR A 194 2.76 6.65 18.82
CA THR A 194 2.20 5.90 17.69
C THR A 194 3.20 5.85 16.55
N CYS A 195 2.98 4.94 15.59
CA CYS A 195 3.72 4.93 14.34
C CYS A 195 3.51 6.26 13.60
N ASN A 196 4.59 6.84 13.05
CA ASN A 196 4.50 8.10 12.29
C ASN A 196 4.10 7.83 10.84
N ILE A 197 2.91 7.25 10.66
CA ILE A 197 2.27 6.99 9.37
C ILE A 197 0.95 7.76 9.35
N LYS A 198 0.84 8.72 8.44
CA LYS A 198 -0.36 9.55 8.28
C LYS A 198 -1.29 8.92 7.26
N HIS A 199 -2.59 9.21 7.39
CA HIS A 199 -3.57 8.87 6.35
C HIS A 199 -3.18 9.54 5.02
N ASN A 200 -3.32 8.82 3.90
CA ASN A 200 -2.87 9.25 2.56
C ASN A 200 -1.37 9.59 2.45
N ASP A 201 -0.52 8.98 3.29
CA ASP A 201 0.93 8.97 3.08
C ASP A 201 1.36 7.74 2.26
N LEU A 202 2.53 7.79 1.63
CA LEU A 202 3.08 6.70 0.82
C LEU A 202 3.16 5.37 1.59
N HIS A 203 3.49 5.44 2.88
CA HIS A 203 3.53 4.25 3.76
C HIS A 203 2.14 3.70 4.07
N HIS A 204 1.12 4.57 4.17
CA HIS A 204 -0.26 4.15 4.39
C HIS A 204 -0.77 3.36 3.19
N GLU A 205 -0.57 3.89 1.99
CA GLU A 205 -0.93 3.23 0.73
C GLU A 205 -0.17 1.90 0.56
N LEU A 206 1.13 1.87 0.85
CA LEU A 206 1.91 0.64 0.81
C LEU A 206 1.31 -0.44 1.72
N LEU A 207 0.94 -0.06 2.95
CA LEU A 207 0.35 -1.00 3.91
C LEU A 207 -1.02 -1.50 3.45
N GLN A 208 -1.82 -0.67 2.79
CA GLN A 208 -3.10 -1.09 2.22
C GLN A 208 -2.96 -2.09 1.06
N GLN A 209 -1.87 -2.02 0.30
CA GLN A 209 -1.62 -2.90 -0.84
C GLN A 209 -0.88 -4.20 -0.45
N ALA A 210 -0.29 -4.26 0.74
CA ALA A 210 0.42 -5.45 1.21
C ALA A 210 -0.56 -6.58 1.53
N VAL A 211 -0.34 -7.76 0.94
CA VAL A 211 -1.17 -8.96 1.19
C VAL A 211 -0.58 -9.88 2.25
N LEU A 212 0.68 -9.69 2.60
CA LEU A 212 1.40 -10.47 3.59
C LEU A 212 2.46 -9.61 4.27
N ILE A 213 2.58 -9.77 5.59
CA ILE A 213 3.66 -9.22 6.41
C ILE A 213 4.34 -10.41 7.09
N ILE A 214 5.67 -10.49 6.96
CA ILE A 214 6.51 -11.52 7.58
C ILE A 214 7.44 -10.86 8.59
#